data_AF-A0A7X8GX88-F1
#
_entry.id   AF-A0A7X8GX88-F1
#
_cell.length_a   1.000
_cell.length_b   1.000
_cell.length_c   1.000
_cell.angle_alpha   90.00
_cell.angle_beta   90.00
_cell.angle_gamma   90.00
#
_symmetry.space_group_name_H-M   'P 1'
#
loop_
_entity.id
_entity.type
_entity.pdbx_description
1 polymer ?
#
loop_
_entity_poly.entity_id
_entity_poly.type
_entity_poly.pdbx_seq_one_letter_code
_entity_poly.pdbx_strand_id
1 'polypeptide(L)'
;MENIKNESSEKGKEKQYELVELKKYDSFTLKQYVKNGRFTVKFPEKIYGNFDCSSLNLERLEGCPKIVSGDFNCSYNKLTSLSGCPEIVEDAFKCECNNLTSLAGISKEIGGNFSCAGNNLTSLVGCPTVVKGSFSCAGNKLTSLEGCPEIVEDAFDCESNNLTSLVGIPKEIGGNFSCADNNLTSLVGCPTVVKGSFSCAGNKLTSLEGCPEIVEDAFDCEGNNLTSLVGIPREIGGSFSCSGNKLTSLVGCPTIVKGDFTCSSCYLNSLEGAPIKVGGSFGCCYNYLTSLEGAPKEVGGVFNCAFNTLTSLVGSPEVVVSDFICFFERGKYISVVGDYRGIRYYYKSLFSNNLTSLEGAPKKVGGDFDCICNGLTSLVGSPEVVGGNFSCAGNKLTSLSGSPKEIGGNFNCSSSNLTLLSSSTEKVGGDFNCSFNKLTSLSGSPKKVDGKFICVYNNLTSLVGSPEVVGGDFTCFKNTRQFTKDDLPENTVVKGNFLS
;
A
#
# COMPACT_ATOMS: atom_id res chain seq x y z
N MET A 1 -40.12 55.41 -49.69
CA MET A 1 -39.61 54.99 -51.00
C MET A 1 -38.24 55.59 -51.17
N GLU A 2 -37.29 54.79 -51.68
CA GLU A 2 -35.89 55.13 -52.01
C GLU A 2 -34.94 55.38 -50.81
N ASN A 3 -33.68 54.94 -50.77
CA ASN A 3 -32.82 54.39 -51.82
C ASN A 3 -31.70 53.48 -51.26
N ILE A 4 -31.19 52.62 -52.14
CA ILE A 4 -30.14 51.62 -51.96
C ILE A 4 -28.73 52.23 -52.13
N LYS A 5 -27.71 51.56 -51.54
CA LYS A 5 -26.23 51.52 -51.81
C LYS A 5 -25.40 52.03 -50.63
N ASN A 6 -24.34 51.38 -50.14
CA ASN A 6 -23.38 50.46 -50.78
C ASN A 6 -22.77 49.50 -49.74
N GLU A 7 -22.46 48.28 -50.17
CA GLU A 7 -21.44 47.42 -49.59
C GLU A 7 -20.04 48.06 -49.74
N SER A 8 -19.19 47.95 -48.73
CA SER A 8 -17.75 47.77 -48.95
C SER A 8 -17.08 47.06 -47.76
N SER A 9 -16.64 45.84 -48.08
CA SER A 9 -15.55 45.04 -47.51
C SER A 9 -14.76 45.54 -46.29
N GLU A 10 -14.79 44.77 -45.20
CA GLU A 10 -13.62 44.56 -44.34
C GLU A 10 -13.03 43.17 -44.59
N LYS A 11 -12.14 43.08 -45.59
CA LYS A 11 -11.14 42.02 -45.69
C LYS A 11 -9.99 42.37 -44.74
N GLY A 12 -9.63 41.42 -43.87
CA GLY A 12 -8.26 41.17 -43.40
C GLY A 12 -7.57 42.28 -42.61
N LYS A 13 -7.81 42.34 -41.30
CA LYS A 13 -6.78 42.78 -40.34
C LYS A 13 -6.27 41.54 -39.62
N GLU A 14 -5.11 41.02 -40.04
CA GLU A 14 -4.33 40.15 -39.17
C GLU A 14 -4.08 40.93 -37.87
N LYS A 15 -4.58 40.43 -36.74
CA LYS A 15 -4.14 40.91 -35.43
C LYS A 15 -2.64 40.64 -35.36
N GLN A 16 -1.82 41.69 -35.39
CA GLN A 16 -0.40 41.58 -35.05
C GLN A 16 -0.31 41.12 -33.59
N TYR A 17 -0.02 39.84 -33.41
CA TYR A 17 0.34 39.30 -32.12
C TYR A 17 1.76 39.76 -31.79
N GLU A 18 1.98 40.28 -30.58
CA GLU A 18 3.31 40.59 -30.08
C GLU A 18 4.11 39.28 -29.92
N LEU A 19 5.36 39.26 -30.39
CA LEU A 19 6.27 38.12 -30.22
C LEU A 19 6.94 38.24 -28.85
N VAL A 20 6.87 37.19 -28.03
CA VAL A 20 7.40 37.20 -26.66
C VAL A 20 8.52 36.19 -26.48
N GLU A 21 9.73 36.69 -26.23
CA GLU A 21 10.89 35.90 -25.81
C GLU A 21 11.10 35.98 -24.29
N LEU A 22 11.19 34.82 -23.64
CA LEU A 22 11.35 34.71 -22.20
C LEU A 22 12.63 33.93 -21.86
N LYS A 23 13.20 34.22 -20.69
CA LYS A 23 14.30 33.40 -20.14
C LYS A 23 13.86 31.99 -19.79
N LYS A 24 12.57 31.82 -19.47
CA LYS A 24 11.95 30.55 -19.09
C LYS A 24 10.48 30.59 -19.46
N TYR A 25 9.98 29.47 -19.99
CA TYR A 25 8.58 29.30 -20.38
C TYR A 25 7.91 28.33 -19.41
N ASP A 26 7.53 28.84 -18.23
CA ASP A 26 6.83 28.06 -17.19
C ASP A 26 5.46 28.65 -16.87
N SER A 27 4.62 27.86 -16.20
CA SER A 27 3.23 28.25 -15.93
C SER A 27 3.13 29.60 -15.19
N PHE A 28 4.07 29.90 -14.30
CA PHE A 28 4.13 31.19 -13.60
C PHE A 28 4.34 32.37 -14.55
N THR A 29 5.35 32.28 -15.42
CA THR A 29 5.71 33.34 -16.38
C THR A 29 4.69 33.47 -17.52
N LEU A 30 4.10 32.36 -17.94
CA LEU A 30 3.14 32.31 -19.04
C LEU A 30 1.74 32.81 -18.67
N LYS A 31 1.33 32.72 -17.40
CA LYS A 31 -0.02 33.06 -16.93
C LYS A 31 -0.50 34.45 -17.35
N GLN A 32 0.38 35.44 -17.36
CA GLN A 32 0.02 36.82 -17.74
C GLN A 32 -0.40 36.97 -19.22
N TYR A 33 0.01 36.03 -20.07
CA TYR A 33 -0.28 36.02 -21.50
C TYR A 33 -1.52 35.21 -21.85
N VAL A 34 -2.26 34.71 -20.86
CA VAL A 34 -3.49 33.94 -21.05
C VAL A 34 -4.71 34.80 -20.74
N LYS A 35 -5.61 34.92 -21.73
CA LYS A 35 -6.93 35.54 -21.54
C LYS A 35 -7.99 34.73 -22.27
N ASN A 36 -9.14 34.53 -21.62
CA ASN A 36 -10.26 33.78 -22.18
C ASN A 36 -9.84 32.40 -22.73
N GLY A 37 -9.05 31.66 -21.95
CA GLY A 37 -8.66 30.29 -22.27
C GLY A 37 -7.67 30.13 -23.44
N ARG A 38 -6.94 31.17 -23.84
CA ARG A 38 -5.92 31.08 -24.91
C ARG A 38 -4.77 32.05 -24.69
N PHE A 39 -3.65 31.80 -25.35
CA PHE A 39 -2.56 32.75 -25.44
C PHE A 39 -2.97 33.99 -26.26
N THR A 40 -2.57 35.17 -25.79
CA THR A 40 -2.82 36.45 -26.48
C THR A 40 -1.61 36.96 -27.26
N VAL A 41 -0.51 36.21 -27.25
CA VAL A 41 0.78 36.54 -27.87
C VAL A 41 1.24 35.36 -28.72
N LYS A 42 2.27 35.58 -29.55
CA LYS A 42 3.00 34.51 -30.23
C LYS A 42 4.33 34.28 -29.53
N PHE A 43 4.77 33.04 -29.50
CA PHE A 43 6.12 32.68 -29.05
C PHE A 43 7.03 32.44 -30.27
N PRO A 44 8.36 32.41 -30.07
CA PRO A 44 9.28 31.95 -31.09
C PRO A 44 8.85 30.61 -31.67
N GLU A 45 9.08 30.43 -32.98
CA GLU A 45 8.71 29.19 -33.66
C GLU A 45 9.37 27.96 -33.04
N LYS A 46 10.64 28.12 -32.62
CA LYS A 46 11.42 27.13 -31.88
C LYS A 46 11.79 27.65 -30.50
N ILE A 47 11.50 26.85 -29.47
CA ILE A 47 11.95 27.07 -28.10
C ILE A 47 12.98 25.99 -27.74
N TYR A 48 14.12 26.44 -27.23
CA TYR A 48 15.15 25.58 -26.67
C TYR A 48 14.87 25.37 -25.18
N GLY A 49 14.63 24.12 -24.79
CA GLY A 49 14.21 23.73 -23.44
C GLY A 49 12.70 23.57 -23.30
N ASN A 50 12.22 23.63 -22.05
CA ASN A 50 10.86 23.26 -21.69
C ASN A 50 9.85 24.41 -21.95
N PHE A 51 8.64 24.04 -22.33
CA PHE A 51 7.47 24.91 -22.41
C PHE A 51 6.32 24.34 -21.57
N ASP A 52 6.15 24.89 -20.37
CA ASP A 52 5.15 24.45 -19.40
C ASP A 52 3.99 25.45 -19.33
N CYS A 53 2.89 25.14 -20.02
CA CYS A 53 1.63 25.86 -19.99
C CYS A 53 0.56 25.13 -19.15
N SER A 54 0.98 24.33 -18.17
CA SER A 54 0.06 23.60 -17.29
C SER A 54 -0.67 24.53 -16.32
N SER A 55 -1.88 24.12 -15.90
CA SER A 55 -2.68 24.84 -14.89
C SER A 55 -3.04 26.30 -15.24
N LEU A 56 -3.18 26.63 -16.53
CA LEU A 56 -3.46 27.99 -17.01
C LEU A 56 -4.92 28.26 -17.37
N ASN A 57 -5.81 27.28 -17.15
CA ASN A 57 -7.21 27.31 -17.62
C ASN A 57 -7.33 27.49 -19.14
N LEU A 58 -6.38 26.98 -19.91
CA LEU A 58 -6.43 27.00 -21.37
C LEU A 58 -7.56 26.11 -21.89
N GLU A 59 -8.27 26.60 -22.90
CA GLU A 59 -9.28 25.88 -23.68
C GLU A 59 -8.75 25.51 -25.07
N ARG A 60 -7.71 26.21 -25.56
CA ARG A 60 -7.05 25.99 -26.85
C ARG A 60 -5.54 26.25 -26.75
N LEU A 61 -4.76 25.57 -27.57
CA LEU A 61 -3.30 25.72 -27.65
C LEU A 61 -2.83 26.66 -28.78
N GLU A 62 -3.74 27.28 -29.52
CA GLU A 62 -3.39 28.28 -30.54
C GLU A 62 -2.43 29.35 -29.97
N GLY A 63 -1.31 29.56 -30.65
CA GLY A 63 -0.25 30.48 -30.23
C GLY A 63 0.94 29.83 -29.54
N CYS A 64 0.89 28.53 -29.21
CA CYS A 64 2.06 27.76 -28.77
C CYS A 64 3.19 27.75 -29.82
N PRO A 65 4.45 27.55 -29.41
CA PRO A 65 5.56 27.33 -30.33
C PRO A 65 5.31 26.10 -31.22
N LYS A 66 5.91 26.07 -32.42
CA LYS A 66 5.82 24.89 -33.29
C LYS A 66 6.81 23.80 -32.91
N ILE A 67 7.96 24.17 -32.35
CA ILE A 67 9.04 23.25 -31.99
C ILE A 67 9.47 23.51 -30.54
N VAL A 68 9.53 22.45 -29.74
CA VAL A 68 10.03 22.48 -28.36
C VAL A 68 11.11 21.40 -28.22
N SER A 69 12.34 21.80 -27.89
CA SER A 69 13.46 20.84 -27.77
C SER A 69 13.51 20.11 -26.43
N GLY A 70 12.68 20.51 -25.46
CA GLY A 70 12.53 19.84 -24.17
C GLY A 70 11.08 19.42 -23.94
N ASP A 71 10.65 19.45 -22.68
CA ASP A 71 9.29 19.07 -22.29
C ASP A 71 8.24 20.06 -22.80
N PHE A 72 7.17 19.57 -23.43
CA PHE A 72 5.93 20.32 -23.62
C PHE A 72 4.88 19.84 -22.62
N ASN A 73 4.46 20.70 -21.69
CA ASN A 73 3.47 20.36 -20.68
C ASN A 73 2.25 21.27 -20.76
N CYS A 74 1.12 20.73 -21.19
CA CYS A 74 -0.17 21.41 -21.23
C CYS A 74 -1.22 20.80 -20.28
N SER A 75 -0.77 20.08 -19.25
CA SER A 75 -1.63 19.36 -18.31
C SER A 75 -2.49 20.27 -17.42
N TYR A 76 -3.55 19.73 -16.83
CA TYR A 76 -4.44 20.44 -15.89
C TYR A 76 -5.08 21.70 -16.50
N ASN A 77 -5.60 21.59 -17.71
CA ASN A 77 -6.30 22.65 -18.41
C ASN A 77 -7.73 22.21 -18.74
N LYS A 78 -8.40 22.91 -19.66
CA LYS A 78 -9.77 22.61 -20.13
C LYS A 78 -9.79 22.24 -21.61
N LEU A 79 -8.67 21.75 -22.14
CA LEU A 79 -8.49 21.46 -23.56
C LEU A 79 -9.46 20.37 -24.01
N THR A 80 -10.10 20.55 -25.16
CA THR A 80 -10.95 19.53 -25.81
C THR A 80 -10.29 18.91 -27.04
N SER A 81 -9.21 19.52 -27.54
CA SER A 81 -8.35 18.99 -28.61
C SER A 81 -6.91 19.50 -28.43
N LEU A 82 -5.95 18.84 -29.07
CA LEU A 82 -4.55 19.26 -29.12
C LEU A 82 -4.23 20.09 -30.38
N SER A 83 -5.26 20.63 -31.06
CA SER A 83 -5.05 21.53 -32.18
C SER A 83 -4.24 22.75 -31.74
N GLY A 84 -3.12 22.99 -32.42
CA GLY A 84 -2.19 24.07 -32.11
C GLY A 84 -1.11 23.71 -31.09
N CYS A 85 -1.00 22.45 -30.66
CA CYS A 85 0.21 21.99 -29.95
C CYS A 85 1.44 22.01 -30.89
N PRO A 86 2.67 21.95 -30.33
CA PRO A 86 3.88 21.88 -31.13
C PRO A 86 3.87 20.68 -32.09
N GLU A 87 4.34 20.92 -33.32
CA GLU A 87 4.51 19.89 -34.35
C GLU A 87 5.66 18.94 -33.99
N ILE A 88 6.66 19.43 -33.26
CA ILE A 88 7.83 18.67 -32.80
C ILE A 88 8.07 18.93 -31.31
N VAL A 89 8.13 17.84 -30.54
CA VAL A 89 8.56 17.83 -29.13
C VAL A 89 9.65 16.77 -29.01
N GLU A 90 10.88 17.20 -28.70
CA GLU A 90 12.05 16.31 -28.71
C GLU A 90 12.19 15.48 -27.41
N ASP A 91 11.53 15.88 -26.31
CA ASP A 91 11.56 15.18 -25.02
C ASP A 91 10.13 14.74 -24.60
N ALA A 92 9.64 15.07 -23.41
CA ALA A 92 8.32 14.62 -22.94
C ALA A 92 7.16 15.49 -23.45
N PHE A 93 6.02 14.86 -23.74
CA PHE A 93 4.75 15.53 -24.05
C PHE A 93 3.69 15.13 -23.02
N LYS A 94 3.22 16.10 -22.24
CA LYS A 94 2.28 15.89 -21.12
C LYS A 94 0.99 16.69 -21.36
N CYS A 95 -0.13 15.99 -21.51
CA CYS A 95 -1.46 16.58 -21.70
C CYS A 95 -2.52 16.01 -20.73
N GLU A 96 -2.07 15.67 -19.53
CA GLU A 96 -2.88 15.04 -18.49
C GLU A 96 -4.01 15.94 -17.99
N CYS A 97 -5.06 15.35 -17.42
CA CYS A 97 -6.13 16.04 -16.72
C CYS A 97 -6.74 17.19 -17.54
N ASN A 98 -7.24 16.86 -18.73
CA ASN A 98 -7.95 17.75 -19.64
C ASN A 98 -9.32 17.15 -20.03
N ASN A 99 -9.99 17.72 -21.02
CA ASN A 99 -11.25 17.21 -21.56
C ASN A 99 -11.09 16.62 -22.97
N LEU A 100 -9.91 16.10 -23.31
CA LEU A 100 -9.60 15.62 -24.66
C LEU A 100 -10.45 14.41 -25.03
N THR A 101 -10.93 14.39 -26.28
CA THR A 101 -11.63 13.23 -26.88
C THR A 101 -10.86 12.60 -28.04
N SER A 102 -9.75 13.22 -28.45
CA SER A 102 -8.85 12.74 -29.50
C SER A 102 -7.43 13.25 -29.26
N LEU A 103 -6.45 12.47 -29.70
CA LEU A 103 -5.02 12.81 -29.70
C LEU A 103 -4.52 13.32 -31.06
N ALA A 104 -5.42 13.61 -32.00
CA ALA A 104 -5.03 14.12 -33.31
C ALA A 104 -4.20 15.42 -33.20
N GLY A 105 -3.11 15.49 -33.96
CA GLY A 105 -2.23 16.65 -34.05
C GLY A 105 -0.89 16.51 -33.32
N ILE A 106 -0.68 15.42 -32.58
CA ILE A 106 0.60 15.14 -31.92
C ILE A 106 1.63 14.61 -32.94
N SER A 107 2.92 14.87 -32.68
CA SER A 107 4.04 14.23 -33.38
C SER A 107 3.92 12.70 -33.36
N LYS A 108 4.39 12.04 -34.42
CA LYS A 108 4.45 10.57 -34.48
C LYS A 108 5.50 9.96 -33.54
N GLU A 109 6.51 10.74 -33.18
CA GLU A 109 7.60 10.31 -32.30
C GLU A 109 7.75 11.30 -31.14
N ILE A 110 7.86 10.76 -29.93
CA ILE A 110 8.12 11.50 -28.68
C ILE A 110 9.40 10.91 -28.07
N GLY A 111 10.40 11.76 -27.84
CA GLY A 111 11.72 11.33 -27.37
C GLY A 111 11.80 11.04 -25.87
N GLY A 112 10.83 11.50 -25.09
CA GLY A 112 10.69 11.23 -23.67
C GLY A 112 9.35 10.56 -23.34
N ASN A 113 8.77 10.92 -22.20
CA ASN A 113 7.49 10.37 -21.75
C ASN A 113 6.30 10.99 -22.51
N PHE A 114 5.31 10.17 -22.85
CA PHE A 114 4.03 10.65 -23.36
C PHE A 114 2.90 10.31 -22.39
N SER A 115 2.19 11.33 -21.90
CA SER A 115 1.10 11.15 -20.95
C SER A 115 -0.15 11.91 -21.36
N CYS A 116 -1.24 11.16 -21.56
CA CYS A 116 -2.57 11.66 -21.86
C CYS A 116 -3.61 11.23 -20.80
N ALA A 117 -3.14 10.93 -19.59
CA ALA A 117 -3.96 10.42 -18.50
C ALA A 117 -5.07 11.41 -18.06
N GLY A 118 -6.16 10.88 -17.51
CA GLY A 118 -7.24 11.70 -16.94
C GLY A 118 -8.00 12.55 -17.96
N ASN A 119 -8.33 11.99 -19.12
CA ASN A 119 -9.07 12.65 -20.19
C ASN A 119 -10.40 11.93 -20.48
N ASN A 120 -11.08 12.30 -21.58
CA ASN A 120 -12.31 11.66 -22.04
C ASN A 120 -12.09 10.80 -23.30
N LEU A 121 -10.88 10.25 -23.48
CA LEU A 121 -10.54 9.48 -24.68
C LEU A 121 -11.31 8.16 -24.71
N THR A 122 -11.88 7.83 -25.87
CA THR A 122 -12.51 6.52 -26.15
C THR A 122 -11.69 5.66 -27.12
N SER A 123 -10.63 6.23 -27.69
CA SER A 123 -9.68 5.57 -28.59
C SER A 123 -8.32 6.25 -28.49
N LEU A 124 -7.25 5.52 -28.79
CA LEU A 124 -5.89 6.03 -28.90
C LEU A 124 -5.50 6.43 -30.34
N VAL A 125 -6.44 6.41 -31.29
CA VAL A 125 -6.18 6.89 -32.66
C VAL A 125 -5.63 8.33 -32.61
N GLY A 126 -4.46 8.53 -33.23
CA GLY A 126 -3.71 9.78 -33.22
C GLY A 126 -2.60 9.86 -32.17
N CYS A 127 -2.44 8.84 -31.33
CA CYS A 127 -1.28 8.69 -30.43
C CYS A 127 0.03 8.62 -31.25
N PRO A 128 1.17 9.07 -30.70
CA PRO A 128 2.49 8.78 -31.28
C PRO A 128 2.68 7.27 -31.50
N THR A 129 3.34 6.92 -32.60
CA THR A 129 3.70 5.53 -32.92
C THR A 129 4.93 5.06 -32.12
N VAL A 130 5.80 6.00 -31.71
CA VAL A 130 7.02 5.71 -30.94
C VAL A 130 7.11 6.64 -29.73
N VAL A 131 7.29 6.06 -28.55
CA VAL A 131 7.56 6.74 -27.28
C VAL A 131 8.83 6.13 -26.68
N LYS A 132 9.91 6.91 -26.59
CA LYS A 132 11.19 6.41 -26.04
C LYS A 132 11.23 6.41 -24.50
N GLY A 133 10.28 7.07 -23.86
CA GLY A 133 10.08 7.01 -22.42
C GLY A 133 8.88 6.14 -22.04
N SER A 134 8.24 6.54 -20.95
CA SER A 134 7.00 5.94 -20.46
C SER A 134 5.77 6.45 -21.21
N PHE A 135 4.79 5.58 -21.44
CA PHE A 135 3.49 5.91 -22.01
C PHE A 135 2.38 5.72 -20.96
N SER A 136 1.58 6.75 -20.68
CA SER A 136 0.38 6.63 -19.84
C SER A 136 -0.87 7.17 -20.53
N CYS A 137 -1.90 6.32 -20.57
CA CYS A 137 -3.26 6.65 -21.00
C CYS A 137 -4.29 6.38 -19.89
N ALA A 138 -3.84 6.30 -18.64
CA ALA A 138 -4.67 5.96 -17.50
C ALA A 138 -5.85 6.92 -17.27
N GLY A 139 -6.92 6.44 -16.63
CA GLY A 139 -8.05 7.29 -16.24
C GLY A 139 -8.80 7.89 -17.43
N ASN A 140 -9.04 7.11 -18.48
CA ASN A 140 -9.80 7.49 -19.67
C ASN A 140 -11.08 6.64 -19.78
N LYS A 141 -11.70 6.61 -20.97
CA LYS A 141 -12.90 5.82 -21.28
C LYS A 141 -12.61 4.79 -22.37
N LEU A 142 -11.37 4.33 -22.48
CA LEU A 142 -10.93 3.39 -23.51
C LEU A 142 -11.60 2.03 -23.32
N THR A 143 -12.02 1.41 -24.42
CA THR A 143 -12.54 0.02 -24.45
C THR A 143 -11.61 -0.95 -25.16
N SER A 144 -10.65 -0.44 -25.94
CA SER A 144 -9.54 -1.18 -26.55
C SER A 144 -8.28 -0.33 -26.55
N LEU A 145 -7.12 -0.97 -26.78
CA LEU A 145 -5.82 -0.31 -26.97
C LEU A 145 -5.45 -0.17 -28.46
N GLU A 146 -6.44 -0.19 -29.35
CA GLU A 146 -6.23 0.07 -30.77
C GLU A 146 -5.72 1.51 -30.96
N GLY A 147 -4.61 1.63 -31.70
CA GLY A 147 -3.93 2.91 -31.94
C GLY A 147 -2.95 3.32 -30.84
N CYS A 148 -2.65 2.45 -29.86
CA CYS A 148 -1.56 2.72 -28.92
C CYS A 148 -0.18 2.72 -29.62
N PRO A 149 0.88 3.26 -29.00
CA PRO A 149 2.22 3.26 -29.59
C PRO A 149 2.70 1.84 -29.90
N GLU A 150 3.37 1.67 -31.03
CA GLU A 150 3.99 0.39 -31.43
C GLU A 150 5.25 0.11 -30.62
N ILE A 151 5.93 1.17 -30.16
CA ILE A 151 7.17 1.10 -29.36
C ILE A 151 7.01 1.99 -28.12
N VAL A 152 7.21 1.38 -26.95
CA VAL A 152 7.35 2.02 -25.64
C VAL A 152 8.58 1.40 -24.97
N GLU A 153 9.62 2.19 -24.73
CA GLU A 153 10.91 1.65 -24.25
C GLU A 153 10.99 1.50 -22.72
N ASP A 154 10.10 2.19 -21.98
CA ASP A 154 10.07 2.17 -20.51
C ASP A 154 8.73 1.64 -19.98
N ALA A 155 7.99 2.40 -19.16
CA ALA A 155 6.73 1.92 -18.56
C ALA A 155 5.51 2.14 -19.48
N PHE A 156 4.51 1.27 -19.34
CA PHE A 156 3.22 1.37 -20.01
C PHE A 156 2.09 1.32 -18.99
N ASP A 157 1.24 2.33 -18.97
CA ASP A 157 0.15 2.46 -18.02
C ASP A 157 -1.18 2.75 -18.73
N CYS A 158 -2.11 1.80 -18.63
CA CYS A 158 -3.47 1.93 -19.11
C CYS A 158 -4.52 1.66 -18.02
N GLU A 159 -4.16 1.94 -16.76
CA GLU A 159 -5.03 1.75 -15.59
C GLU A 159 -6.34 2.55 -15.69
N SER A 160 -7.38 2.13 -14.96
CA SER A 160 -8.60 2.92 -14.76
C SER A 160 -9.28 3.30 -16.08
N ASN A 161 -9.55 2.28 -16.90
CA ASN A 161 -10.26 2.40 -18.18
C ASN A 161 -11.41 1.37 -18.23
N ASN A 162 -12.02 1.17 -19.40
CA ASN A 162 -13.06 0.17 -19.62
C ASN A 162 -12.59 -0.98 -20.53
N LEU A 163 -11.30 -1.28 -20.51
CA LEU A 163 -10.69 -2.28 -21.39
C LEU A 163 -11.23 -3.69 -21.12
N THR A 164 -11.46 -4.44 -22.19
CA THR A 164 -11.85 -5.87 -22.13
C THR A 164 -10.79 -6.80 -22.73
N SER A 165 -9.76 -6.24 -23.36
CA SER A 165 -8.64 -6.94 -23.98
C SER A 165 -7.40 -6.04 -23.98
N LEU A 166 -6.22 -6.66 -23.97
CA LEU A 166 -4.92 -5.99 -24.07
C LEU A 166 -4.32 -6.08 -25.48
N VAL A 167 -5.03 -6.67 -26.44
CA VAL A 167 -4.59 -6.72 -27.83
C VAL A 167 -4.29 -5.31 -28.36
N GLY A 168 -3.09 -5.14 -28.90
CA GLY A 168 -2.62 -3.90 -29.51
C GLY A 168 -1.36 -3.35 -28.86
N ILE A 169 -1.03 -3.73 -27.63
CA ILE A 169 0.16 -3.23 -26.92
C ILE A 169 1.48 -3.81 -27.46
N PRO A 170 2.62 -3.15 -27.18
CA PRO A 170 3.94 -3.69 -27.47
C PRO A 170 4.18 -5.05 -26.78
N LYS A 171 4.95 -5.93 -27.44
CA LYS A 171 5.22 -7.29 -26.94
C LYS A 171 6.21 -7.33 -25.76
N GLU A 172 7.00 -6.28 -25.59
CA GLU A 172 8.01 -6.14 -24.54
C GLU A 172 7.88 -4.74 -23.95
N ILE A 173 7.91 -4.65 -22.61
CA ILE A 173 7.86 -3.40 -21.86
C ILE A 173 9.12 -3.33 -20.98
N GLY A 174 9.91 -2.28 -21.16
CA GLY A 174 11.21 -2.12 -20.51
C GLY A 174 11.14 -1.66 -19.04
N GLY A 175 10.00 -1.14 -18.62
CA GLY A 175 9.71 -0.73 -17.25
C GLY A 175 8.49 -1.43 -16.68
N ASN A 176 7.68 -0.68 -15.91
CA ASN A 176 6.45 -1.20 -15.29
C ASN A 176 5.31 -1.31 -16.31
N PHE A 177 4.45 -2.31 -16.15
CA PHE A 177 3.21 -2.43 -16.90
C PHE A 177 2.01 -2.43 -15.94
N SER A 178 1.10 -1.46 -16.08
CA SER A 178 -0.17 -1.45 -15.34
C SER A 178 -1.35 -1.51 -16.29
N CYS A 179 -2.20 -2.51 -16.09
CA CYS A 179 -3.53 -2.61 -16.66
C CYS A 179 -4.61 -2.75 -15.58
N ALA A 180 -4.34 -2.22 -14.39
CA ALA A 180 -5.22 -2.32 -13.24
C ALA A 180 -6.56 -1.58 -13.47
N ASP A 181 -7.56 -1.91 -12.66
CA ASP A 181 -8.88 -1.26 -12.62
C ASP A 181 -9.54 -1.13 -14.01
N ASN A 182 -9.71 -2.28 -14.67
CA ASN A 182 -10.36 -2.40 -15.97
C ASN A 182 -11.46 -3.47 -15.94
N ASN A 183 -12.00 -3.84 -17.11
CA ASN A 183 -13.01 -4.89 -17.24
C ASN A 183 -12.44 -6.18 -17.86
N LEU A 184 -11.13 -6.44 -17.70
CA LEU A 184 -10.47 -7.59 -18.30
C LEU A 184 -10.99 -8.90 -17.70
N THR A 185 -11.28 -9.87 -18.56
CA THR A 185 -11.64 -11.25 -18.17
C THR A 185 -10.55 -12.26 -18.48
N SER A 186 -9.54 -11.87 -19.26
CA SER A 186 -8.33 -12.63 -19.56
C SER A 186 -7.16 -11.68 -19.77
N LEU A 187 -5.93 -12.19 -19.70
CA LEU A 187 -4.71 -11.44 -20.00
C LEU A 187 -4.19 -11.71 -21.42
N VAL A 188 -5.03 -12.27 -22.30
CA VAL A 188 -4.68 -12.45 -23.71
C VAL A 188 -4.33 -11.10 -24.34
N GLY A 189 -3.12 -11.04 -24.93
CA GLY A 189 -2.57 -9.81 -25.50
C GLY A 189 -1.61 -9.05 -24.59
N CYS A 190 -1.38 -9.50 -23.35
CA CYS A 190 -0.30 -9.00 -22.49
C CYS A 190 1.09 -9.05 -23.18
N PRO A 191 2.05 -8.21 -22.74
CA PRO A 191 3.42 -8.35 -23.17
C PRO A 191 3.99 -9.68 -22.67
N THR A 192 4.95 -10.22 -23.42
CA THR A 192 5.63 -11.48 -23.06
C THR A 192 6.66 -11.28 -21.94
N VAL A 193 7.27 -10.09 -21.88
CA VAL A 193 8.31 -9.73 -20.89
C VAL A 193 8.00 -8.34 -20.34
N VAL A 194 8.05 -8.22 -19.01
CA VAL A 194 8.00 -6.97 -18.26
C VAL A 194 9.23 -6.89 -17.36
N LYS A 195 10.13 -5.95 -17.63
CA LYS A 195 11.37 -5.80 -16.83
C LYS A 195 11.15 -5.06 -15.50
N GLY A 196 10.01 -4.41 -15.33
CA GLY A 196 9.59 -3.83 -14.06
C GLY A 196 8.54 -4.67 -13.36
N SER A 197 7.66 -3.97 -12.64
CA SER A 197 6.48 -4.55 -12.01
C SER A 197 5.32 -4.70 -12.99
N PHE A 198 4.52 -5.76 -12.84
CA PHE A 198 3.28 -5.96 -13.59
C PHE A 198 2.07 -5.97 -12.64
N SER A 199 1.12 -5.06 -12.86
CA SER A 199 -0.17 -5.05 -12.14
C SER A 199 -1.34 -5.25 -13.10
N CYS A 200 -2.16 -6.27 -12.79
CA CYS A 200 -3.47 -6.51 -13.36
C CYS A 200 -4.58 -6.48 -12.30
N ALA A 201 -4.37 -5.74 -11.21
CA ALA A 201 -5.30 -5.64 -10.10
C ALA A 201 -6.67 -5.09 -10.50
N GLY A 202 -7.71 -5.36 -9.71
CA GLY A 202 -9.03 -4.72 -9.87
C GLY A 202 -9.74 -5.05 -11.19
N ASN A 203 -9.54 -6.25 -11.73
CA ASN A 203 -10.18 -6.72 -12.95
C ASN A 203 -11.21 -7.81 -12.68
N LYS A 204 -11.68 -8.51 -13.72
CA LYS A 204 -12.65 -9.61 -13.63
C LYS A 204 -12.02 -10.95 -14.02
N LEU A 205 -10.71 -11.10 -13.86
CA LEU A 205 -9.95 -12.29 -14.26
C LEU A 205 -10.41 -13.51 -13.45
N THR A 206 -10.60 -14.64 -14.13
CA THR A 206 -10.88 -15.94 -13.51
C THR A 206 -9.70 -16.90 -13.56
N SER A 207 -8.71 -16.60 -14.41
CA SER A 207 -7.41 -17.27 -14.50
C SER A 207 -6.33 -16.25 -14.87
N LEU A 208 -5.07 -16.65 -14.71
CA LEU A 208 -3.91 -15.87 -15.12
C LEU A 208 -3.35 -16.33 -16.48
N GLU A 209 -4.14 -17.06 -17.27
CA GLU A 209 -3.76 -17.44 -18.63
C GLU A 209 -3.53 -16.18 -19.48
N GLY A 210 -2.38 -16.13 -20.15
CA GLY A 210 -1.93 -14.97 -20.91
C GLY A 210 -1.06 -13.98 -20.13
N CYS A 211 -0.76 -14.22 -18.85
CA CYS A 211 0.26 -13.44 -18.13
C CYS A 211 1.60 -13.38 -18.88
N PRO A 212 2.41 -12.33 -18.65
CA PRO A 212 3.81 -12.31 -19.08
C PRO A 212 4.56 -13.55 -18.60
N GLU A 213 5.51 -14.04 -19.40
CA GLU A 213 6.34 -15.18 -19.00
C GLU A 213 7.34 -14.79 -17.91
N ILE A 214 7.83 -13.54 -17.96
CA ILE A 214 8.85 -12.99 -17.05
C ILE A 214 8.38 -11.64 -16.51
N VAL A 215 8.43 -11.49 -15.19
CA VAL A 215 8.27 -10.23 -14.47
C VAL A 215 9.47 -10.07 -13.53
N GLU A 216 10.38 -9.15 -13.83
CA GLU A 216 11.65 -9.06 -13.10
C GLU A 216 11.51 -8.42 -11.69
N ASP A 217 10.38 -7.78 -11.40
CA ASP A 217 10.10 -7.18 -10.09
C ASP A 217 8.77 -7.69 -9.49
N ALA A 218 7.83 -6.82 -9.09
CA ALA A 218 6.61 -7.22 -8.41
C ALA A 218 5.50 -7.66 -9.38
N PHE A 219 4.71 -8.65 -8.95
CA PHE A 219 3.51 -9.11 -9.65
C PHE A 219 2.28 -8.92 -8.78
N ASP A 220 1.31 -8.18 -9.28
CA ASP A 220 0.08 -7.82 -8.56
C ASP A 220 -1.17 -8.23 -9.36
N CYS A 221 -1.90 -9.20 -8.83
CA CYS A 221 -3.17 -9.66 -9.36
C CYS A 221 -4.33 -9.50 -8.35
N GLU A 222 -4.25 -8.52 -7.47
CA GLU A 222 -5.27 -8.27 -6.44
C GLU A 222 -6.67 -8.02 -6.99
N GLY A 223 -7.70 -8.29 -6.19
CA GLY A 223 -9.07 -7.84 -6.45
C GLY A 223 -9.68 -8.41 -7.74
N ASN A 224 -9.41 -9.68 -8.04
CA ASN A 224 -9.94 -10.40 -9.20
C ASN A 224 -10.90 -11.54 -8.76
N ASN A 225 -11.30 -12.40 -9.70
CA ASN A 225 -12.14 -13.58 -9.43
C ASN A 225 -11.35 -14.90 -9.52
N LEU A 226 -10.05 -14.88 -9.25
CA LEU A 226 -9.17 -16.05 -9.41
C LEU A 226 -9.53 -17.14 -8.38
N THR A 227 -9.61 -18.39 -8.84
CA THR A 227 -9.80 -19.58 -8.00
C THR A 227 -8.55 -20.43 -7.87
N SER A 228 -7.53 -20.17 -8.70
CA SER A 228 -6.20 -20.78 -8.62
C SER A 228 -5.14 -19.78 -9.10
N LEU A 229 -3.88 -20.05 -8.75
CA LEU A 229 -2.71 -19.29 -9.23
C LEU A 229 -2.01 -19.99 -10.40
N VAL A 230 -2.70 -20.91 -11.09
CA VAL A 230 -2.16 -21.51 -12.32
C VAL A 230 -2.08 -20.42 -13.40
N GLY A 231 -0.93 -20.34 -14.06
CA GLY A 231 -0.68 -19.36 -15.13
C GLY A 231 0.04 -18.09 -14.68
N ILE A 232 0.51 -17.99 -13.43
CA ILE A 232 1.43 -16.90 -13.04
C ILE A 232 2.70 -16.89 -13.91
N PRO A 233 3.42 -15.76 -13.98
CA PRO A 233 4.74 -15.71 -14.62
C PRO A 233 5.69 -16.79 -14.08
N ARG A 234 6.59 -17.28 -14.96
CA ARG A 234 7.59 -18.30 -14.59
C ARG A 234 8.65 -17.77 -13.65
N GLU A 235 8.95 -16.49 -13.76
CA GLU A 235 9.90 -15.77 -12.92
C GLU A 235 9.25 -14.48 -12.40
N ILE A 236 9.32 -14.29 -11.08
CA ILE A 236 8.86 -13.11 -10.35
C ILE A 236 9.98 -12.70 -9.40
N GLY A 237 10.60 -11.56 -9.66
CA GLY A 237 11.83 -11.16 -8.95
C GLY A 237 11.62 -10.45 -7.62
N GLY A 238 10.43 -9.86 -7.40
CA GLY A 238 10.12 -8.98 -6.27
C GLY A 238 9.00 -9.50 -5.36
N SER A 239 7.97 -8.67 -5.16
CA SER A 239 6.78 -8.98 -4.35
C SER A 239 5.70 -9.71 -5.17
N PHE A 240 4.82 -10.44 -4.50
CA PHE A 240 3.70 -11.13 -5.11
C PHE A 240 2.42 -10.85 -4.33
N SER A 241 1.42 -10.25 -4.98
CA SER A 241 0.11 -10.05 -4.36
C SER A 241 -1.02 -10.72 -5.14
N CYS A 242 -1.83 -11.50 -4.41
CA CYS A 242 -3.05 -12.11 -4.90
C CYS A 242 -4.25 -11.88 -3.97
N SER A 243 -4.19 -10.86 -3.11
CA SER A 243 -5.25 -10.53 -2.16
C SER A 243 -6.60 -10.26 -2.83
N GLY A 244 -7.71 -10.46 -2.11
CA GLY A 244 -9.05 -10.13 -2.60
C GLY A 244 -9.53 -11.02 -3.76
N ASN A 245 -9.03 -12.25 -3.86
CA ASN A 245 -9.44 -13.23 -4.86
C ASN A 245 -10.32 -14.35 -4.26
N LYS A 246 -10.77 -15.29 -5.10
CA LYS A 246 -11.59 -16.45 -4.70
C LYS A 246 -10.75 -17.70 -4.42
N LEU A 247 -9.50 -17.53 -4.00
CA LEU A 247 -8.53 -18.60 -3.78
C LEU A 247 -8.89 -19.41 -2.54
N THR A 248 -8.86 -20.74 -2.66
CA THR A 248 -9.01 -21.69 -1.55
C THR A 248 -7.70 -22.43 -1.22
N SER A 249 -6.69 -22.27 -2.06
CA SER A 249 -5.32 -22.82 -1.92
C SER A 249 -4.31 -21.87 -2.57
N LEU A 250 -3.06 -21.96 -2.14
CA LEU A 250 -1.93 -21.21 -2.73
C LEU A 250 -1.08 -22.06 -3.67
N VAL A 251 -1.49 -23.29 -3.95
CA VAL A 251 -0.81 -24.15 -4.93
C VAL A 251 -0.64 -23.42 -6.26
N GLY A 252 0.61 -23.36 -6.72
CA GLY A 252 1.00 -22.68 -7.96
C GLY A 252 1.64 -21.31 -7.75
N CYS A 253 1.68 -20.76 -6.52
CA CYS A 253 2.43 -19.54 -6.26
C CYS A 253 3.96 -19.76 -6.30
N PRO A 254 4.78 -18.69 -6.35
CA PRO A 254 6.22 -18.82 -6.28
C PRO A 254 6.67 -19.49 -4.98
N THR A 255 7.68 -20.36 -5.05
CA THR A 255 8.21 -21.07 -3.87
C THR A 255 9.07 -20.18 -2.99
N ILE A 256 9.75 -19.20 -3.57
CA ILE A 256 10.58 -18.20 -2.88
C ILE A 256 10.17 -16.82 -3.39
N VAL A 257 9.95 -15.89 -2.48
CA VAL A 257 9.59 -14.51 -2.78
C VAL A 257 10.60 -13.59 -2.10
N LYS A 258 11.25 -12.71 -2.86
CA LYS A 258 12.28 -11.81 -2.30
C LYS A 258 11.65 -10.61 -1.58
N GLY A 259 10.53 -10.09 -2.10
CA GLY A 259 9.76 -9.03 -1.50
C GLY A 259 8.65 -9.54 -0.57
N ASP A 260 7.52 -8.84 -0.59
CA ASP A 260 6.33 -9.18 0.19
C ASP A 260 5.48 -10.25 -0.51
N PHE A 261 4.77 -11.07 0.26
CA PHE A 261 3.76 -11.99 -0.24
C PHE A 261 2.42 -11.74 0.46
N THR A 262 1.39 -11.39 -0.30
CA THR A 262 0.07 -11.02 0.25
C THR A 262 -1.05 -11.82 -0.40
N CYS A 263 -1.74 -12.62 0.42
CA CYS A 263 -2.89 -13.45 0.08
C CYS A 263 -4.10 -13.17 0.98
N SER A 264 -4.23 -11.91 1.41
CA SER A 264 -5.27 -11.48 2.34
C SER A 264 -6.66 -11.47 1.67
N SER A 265 -7.73 -11.58 2.47
CA SER A 265 -9.11 -11.48 1.98
C SER A 265 -9.43 -12.47 0.85
N CYS A 266 -8.91 -13.69 0.96
CA CYS A 266 -9.25 -14.80 0.09
C CYS A 266 -10.22 -15.76 0.82
N TYR A 267 -10.32 -17.00 0.35
CA TYR A 267 -11.14 -18.04 0.98
C TYR A 267 -10.25 -19.22 1.45
N LEU A 268 -9.01 -18.92 1.85
CA LEU A 268 -8.04 -19.92 2.26
C LEU A 268 -8.46 -20.57 3.59
N ASN A 269 -8.37 -21.89 3.65
CA ASN A 269 -8.58 -22.68 4.87
C ASN A 269 -7.27 -23.29 5.41
N SER A 270 -6.23 -23.36 4.56
CA SER A 270 -4.84 -23.68 4.90
C SER A 270 -3.90 -22.78 4.11
N LEU A 271 -2.62 -22.76 4.49
CA LEU A 271 -1.55 -22.11 3.72
C LEU A 271 -0.79 -23.12 2.85
N GLU A 272 -1.40 -24.26 2.53
CA GLU A 272 -0.79 -25.25 1.64
C GLU A 272 -0.47 -24.63 0.27
N GLY A 273 0.78 -24.80 -0.15
CA GLY A 273 1.31 -24.25 -1.39
C GLY A 273 1.91 -22.85 -1.25
N ALA A 274 1.85 -22.20 -0.08
CA ALA A 274 2.50 -20.91 0.15
C ALA A 274 4.03 -20.97 -0.08
N PRO A 275 4.70 -19.83 -0.29
CA PRO A 275 6.15 -19.78 -0.41
C PRO A 275 6.81 -20.34 0.87
N ILE A 276 7.89 -21.09 0.70
CA ILE A 276 8.65 -21.64 1.84
C ILE A 276 9.47 -20.56 2.56
N LYS A 277 9.81 -19.48 1.84
CA LYS A 277 10.62 -18.35 2.31
C LYS A 277 10.14 -17.05 1.68
N VAL A 278 9.97 -16.03 2.52
CA VAL A 278 9.59 -14.67 2.12
C VAL A 278 10.59 -13.68 2.70
N GLY A 279 11.26 -12.93 1.82
CA GLY A 279 12.26 -11.93 2.23
C GLY A 279 11.66 -10.69 2.86
N GLY A 280 10.47 -10.30 2.43
CA GLY A 280 9.65 -9.24 3.02
C GLY A 280 8.59 -9.79 3.99
N SER A 281 7.44 -9.16 3.99
CA SER A 281 6.28 -9.47 4.83
C SER A 281 5.40 -10.55 4.22
N PHE A 282 4.77 -11.35 5.07
CA PHE A 282 3.76 -12.34 4.68
C PHE A 282 2.40 -11.95 5.29
N GLY A 283 1.46 -11.57 4.43
CA GLY A 283 0.10 -11.20 4.82
C GLY A 283 -0.92 -12.25 4.38
N CYS A 284 -1.59 -12.89 5.34
CA CYS A 284 -2.67 -13.86 5.10
C CYS A 284 -3.93 -13.55 5.92
N CYS A 285 -4.15 -12.27 6.24
CA CYS A 285 -5.26 -11.86 7.08
C CYS A 285 -6.60 -11.96 6.34
N TYR A 286 -7.71 -11.99 7.09
CA TYR A 286 -9.07 -12.10 6.55
C TYR A 286 -9.28 -13.35 5.69
N ASN A 287 -8.86 -14.52 6.19
CA ASN A 287 -9.12 -15.82 5.58
C ASN A 287 -9.93 -16.70 6.55
N TYR A 288 -10.07 -17.99 6.23
CA TYR A 288 -10.75 -18.99 7.08
C TYR A 288 -9.75 -19.99 7.67
N LEU A 289 -8.50 -19.58 7.90
CA LEU A 289 -7.42 -20.45 8.39
C LEU A 289 -7.73 -20.95 9.80
N THR A 290 -7.67 -22.27 9.98
CA THR A 290 -7.84 -22.94 11.29
C THR A 290 -6.50 -23.29 11.96
N SER A 291 -5.44 -23.42 11.15
CA SER A 291 -4.04 -23.51 11.54
C SER A 291 -3.19 -22.69 10.57
N LEU A 292 -1.89 -22.54 10.87
CA LEU A 292 -0.91 -21.92 9.98
C LEU A 292 -0.07 -22.96 9.24
N GLU A 293 -0.52 -24.21 9.18
CA GLU A 293 0.18 -25.25 8.42
C GLU A 293 0.33 -24.84 6.96
N GLY A 294 1.57 -24.95 6.46
CA GLY A 294 1.96 -24.49 5.12
C GLY A 294 2.53 -23.07 5.09
N ALA A 295 2.52 -22.31 6.20
CA ALA A 295 3.16 -21.00 6.25
C ALA A 295 4.67 -21.06 5.91
N PRO A 296 5.26 -19.95 5.42
CA PRO A 296 6.71 -19.84 5.23
C PRO A 296 7.46 -20.14 6.53
N LYS A 297 8.61 -20.80 6.42
CA LYS A 297 9.47 -21.11 7.59
C LYS A 297 10.20 -19.87 8.10
N GLU A 298 10.58 -18.99 7.18
CA GLU A 298 11.30 -17.75 7.43
C GLU A 298 10.59 -16.57 6.77
N VAL A 299 10.35 -15.52 7.56
CA VAL A 299 9.76 -14.26 7.09
C VAL A 299 10.65 -13.10 7.54
N GLY A 300 11.20 -12.37 6.56
CA GLY A 300 12.12 -11.25 6.81
C GLY A 300 11.44 -9.94 7.23
N GLY A 301 10.12 -9.84 7.05
CA GLY A 301 9.29 -8.71 7.46
C GLY A 301 8.25 -9.09 8.50
N VAL A 302 7.05 -8.54 8.33
CA VAL A 302 5.89 -8.77 9.21
C VAL A 302 5.19 -10.06 8.83
N PHE A 303 4.77 -10.88 9.81
CA PHE A 303 3.83 -11.98 9.59
C PHE A 303 2.46 -11.59 10.13
N ASN A 304 1.48 -11.40 9.23
CA ASN A 304 0.13 -10.99 9.60
C ASN A 304 -0.91 -12.06 9.28
N CYS A 305 -1.40 -12.73 10.32
CA CYS A 305 -2.45 -13.74 10.26
C CYS A 305 -3.73 -13.33 11.01
N ALA A 306 -3.92 -12.03 11.23
CA ALA A 306 -5.12 -11.48 11.88
C ALA A 306 -6.41 -11.86 11.13
N PHE A 307 -7.53 -11.84 11.86
CA PHE A 307 -8.87 -12.09 11.30
C PHE A 307 -9.01 -13.43 10.55
N ASN A 308 -8.58 -14.52 11.20
CA ASN A 308 -8.81 -15.90 10.76
C ASN A 308 -9.72 -16.64 11.77
N THR A 309 -9.73 -17.97 11.75
CA THR A 309 -10.45 -18.83 12.73
C THR A 309 -9.48 -19.66 13.58
N LEU A 310 -8.24 -19.17 13.75
CA LEU A 310 -7.18 -19.87 14.46
C LEU A 310 -7.54 -20.12 15.93
N THR A 311 -7.19 -21.30 16.43
CA THR A 311 -7.30 -21.68 17.85
C THR A 311 -5.94 -21.85 18.53
N SER A 312 -4.90 -22.07 17.74
CA SER A 312 -3.49 -22.09 18.11
C SER A 312 -2.66 -21.49 16.96
N LEU A 313 -1.35 -21.41 17.14
CA LEU A 313 -0.40 -20.91 16.15
C LEU A 313 0.41 -22.05 15.50
N VAL A 314 -0.08 -23.29 15.59
CA VAL A 314 0.57 -24.46 14.96
C VAL A 314 0.76 -24.21 13.47
N GLY A 315 2.00 -24.40 13.01
CA GLY A 315 2.42 -24.15 11.63
C GLY A 315 3.00 -22.76 11.39
N SER A 316 3.06 -21.86 12.39
CA SER A 316 3.70 -20.54 12.22
C SER A 316 5.16 -20.62 11.78
N PRO A 317 5.70 -19.55 11.16
CA PRO A 317 7.12 -19.44 10.88
C PRO A 317 7.97 -19.65 12.14
N GLU A 318 9.16 -20.26 11.97
CA GLU A 318 10.09 -20.43 13.09
C GLU A 318 10.71 -19.10 13.53
N VAL A 319 10.96 -18.22 12.54
CA VAL A 319 11.58 -16.91 12.72
C VAL A 319 10.80 -15.86 11.96
N VAL A 320 10.45 -14.79 12.68
CA VAL A 320 9.90 -13.55 12.11
C VAL A 320 10.81 -12.40 12.53
N VAL A 321 11.39 -11.73 11.53
CA VAL A 321 12.40 -10.69 11.78
C VAL A 321 11.77 -9.39 12.30
N SER A 322 10.54 -9.09 11.89
CA SER A 322 9.78 -7.91 12.36
C SER A 322 8.61 -8.36 13.25
N ASP A 323 7.41 -7.84 13.01
CA ASP A 323 6.23 -8.05 13.84
C ASP A 323 5.48 -9.36 13.51
N PHE A 324 4.93 -10.00 14.54
CA PHE A 324 3.97 -11.10 14.43
C PHE A 324 2.60 -10.65 14.92
N ILE A 325 1.64 -10.59 13.98
CA ILE A 325 0.31 -10.04 14.19
C ILE A 325 -0.72 -11.17 14.07
N CYS A 326 -1.39 -11.51 15.17
CA CYS A 326 -2.44 -12.55 15.22
C CYS A 326 -3.71 -12.11 15.95
N PHE A 327 -3.88 -10.80 16.17
CA PHE A 327 -4.96 -10.22 16.96
C PHE A 327 -6.16 -9.74 16.14
N PHE A 328 -7.16 -9.24 16.87
CA PHE A 328 -8.33 -8.55 16.35
C PHE A 328 -8.48 -7.20 17.07
N GLU A 329 -8.66 -6.10 16.32
CA GLU A 329 -9.09 -4.83 16.90
C GLU A 329 -10.41 -4.38 16.26
N ARG A 330 -11.42 -4.13 17.10
CA ARG A 330 -12.68 -3.51 16.69
C ARG A 330 -12.43 -2.02 16.45
N GLY A 331 -12.55 -1.57 15.20
CA GLY A 331 -12.69 -0.13 14.89
C GLY A 331 -11.39 0.63 14.63
N LYS A 332 -10.27 -0.05 14.42
CA LYS A 332 -9.04 0.56 13.89
C LYS A 332 -8.67 -0.10 12.56
N TYR A 333 -8.49 0.70 11.53
CA TYR A 333 -7.91 0.26 10.27
C TYR A 333 -6.47 -0.13 10.56
N ILE A 334 -6.17 -1.43 10.62
CA ILE A 334 -4.79 -1.89 10.56
C ILE A 334 -4.35 -1.57 9.13
N SER A 335 -3.29 -0.78 8.96
CA SER A 335 -2.60 -0.69 7.68
C SER A 335 -2.01 -2.07 7.41
N VAL A 336 -2.80 -2.88 6.70
CA VAL A 336 -2.31 -4.12 6.14
C VAL A 336 -1.19 -3.72 5.18
N VAL A 337 -0.08 -4.46 5.20
CA VAL A 337 1.05 -4.24 4.31
C VAL A 337 0.53 -4.39 2.87
N GLY A 338 0.41 -3.28 2.16
CA GLY A 338 -0.22 -3.19 0.83
C GLY A 338 -0.88 -1.82 0.65
N ASP A 339 -0.62 -1.15 -0.47
CA ASP A 339 -1.25 0.13 -0.80
C ASP A 339 -2.69 -0.12 -1.28
N TYR A 340 -3.65 -0.30 -0.36
CA TYR A 340 -5.07 -0.56 -0.67
C TYR A 340 -5.80 0.67 -1.24
N ARG A 341 -5.14 1.49 -2.06
CA ARG A 341 -5.71 2.62 -2.79
C ARG A 341 -6.57 2.13 -3.97
N GLY A 342 -7.60 1.34 -3.71
CA GLY A 342 -8.54 0.90 -4.74
C GLY A 342 -9.74 0.12 -4.22
N ILE A 343 -9.58 -0.65 -3.14
CA ILE A 343 -10.64 -1.54 -2.69
C ILE A 343 -11.19 -1.11 -1.33
N ARG A 344 -12.27 -0.34 -1.37
CA ARG A 344 -13.08 0.01 -0.20
C ARG A 344 -13.93 -1.20 0.23
N TYR A 345 -13.32 -2.27 0.72
CA TYR A 345 -14.08 -3.36 1.32
C TYR A 345 -14.64 -2.93 2.68
N TYR A 346 -15.95 -2.66 2.71
CA TYR A 346 -16.74 -2.63 3.93
C TYR A 346 -16.86 -4.06 4.49
N TYR A 347 -15.79 -4.59 5.09
CA TYR A 347 -15.91 -5.82 5.87
C TYR A 347 -16.48 -5.48 7.24
N LYS A 348 -17.77 -5.74 7.41
CA LYS A 348 -18.34 -6.07 8.72
C LYS A 348 -17.77 -7.44 9.11
N SER A 349 -16.49 -7.51 9.51
CA SER A 349 -15.85 -8.79 9.82
C SER A 349 -16.51 -9.42 11.06
N LEU A 350 -17.09 -10.60 10.86
CA LEU A 350 -17.61 -11.50 11.90
C LEU A 350 -16.55 -12.53 12.34
N PHE A 351 -15.34 -12.47 11.79
CA PHE A 351 -14.28 -13.43 12.05
C PHE A 351 -13.09 -12.75 12.72
N SER A 352 -12.74 -13.27 13.90
CA SER A 352 -11.52 -12.98 14.63
C SER A 352 -10.90 -14.32 15.00
N ASN A 353 -9.58 -14.35 15.13
CA ASN A 353 -8.95 -15.49 15.78
C ASN A 353 -9.59 -15.71 17.16
N ASN A 354 -9.61 -16.97 17.58
CA ASN A 354 -10.10 -17.36 18.89
C ASN A 354 -9.04 -18.23 19.56
N LEU A 355 -7.82 -17.69 19.63
CA LEU A 355 -6.67 -18.41 20.17
C LEU A 355 -6.96 -18.78 21.62
N THR A 356 -6.86 -20.06 21.94
CA THR A 356 -6.90 -20.59 23.30
C THR A 356 -5.52 -21.02 23.79
N SER A 357 -4.57 -21.15 22.87
CA SER A 357 -3.17 -21.49 23.09
C SER A 357 -2.26 -20.67 22.16
N LEU A 358 -1.01 -20.43 22.58
CA LEU A 358 0.06 -19.92 21.73
C LEU A 358 0.99 -21.04 21.23
N GLU A 359 0.60 -22.30 21.41
CA GLU A 359 1.32 -23.44 20.84
C GLU A 359 1.60 -23.23 19.34
N GLY A 360 2.86 -23.44 18.97
CA GLY A 360 3.33 -23.25 17.60
C GLY A 360 3.76 -21.82 17.24
N ALA A 361 3.68 -20.85 18.17
CA ALA A 361 4.18 -19.50 17.90
C ALA A 361 5.68 -19.51 17.50
N PRO A 362 6.15 -18.49 16.77
CA PRO A 362 7.56 -18.36 16.43
C PRO A 362 8.43 -18.38 17.68
N LYS A 363 9.60 -19.02 17.61
CA LYS A 363 10.54 -19.07 18.74
C LYS A 363 11.13 -17.69 19.05
N LYS A 364 11.34 -16.89 18.01
CA LYS A 364 11.91 -15.55 18.09
C LYS A 364 11.15 -14.59 17.19
N VAL A 365 10.81 -13.43 17.75
CA VAL A 365 10.22 -12.31 17.03
C VAL A 365 11.09 -11.07 17.25
N GLY A 366 11.57 -10.47 16.17
CA GLY A 366 12.46 -9.30 16.27
C GLY A 366 11.72 -8.00 16.60
N GLY A 367 10.47 -7.87 16.14
CA GLY A 367 9.59 -6.74 16.44
C GLY A 367 8.55 -7.08 17.50
N ASP A 368 7.33 -6.62 17.27
CA ASP A 368 6.19 -6.77 18.18
C ASP A 368 5.52 -8.14 18.04
N PHE A 369 5.06 -8.72 19.15
CA PHE A 369 4.19 -9.88 19.17
C PHE A 369 2.82 -9.48 19.72
N ASP A 370 1.81 -9.46 18.86
CA ASP A 370 0.47 -9.02 19.21
C ASP A 370 -0.56 -10.16 19.11
N CYS A 371 -1.06 -10.56 20.28
CA CYS A 371 -2.10 -11.57 20.50
C CYS A 371 -3.26 -11.04 21.36
N ILE A 372 -3.52 -9.72 21.33
CA ILE A 372 -4.61 -9.13 22.13
C ILE A 372 -5.99 -9.68 21.75
N CYS A 373 -6.92 -9.56 22.70
CA CYS A 373 -8.35 -9.82 22.49
C CYS A 373 -8.67 -11.24 21.98
N ASN A 374 -8.01 -12.25 22.53
CA ASN A 374 -8.24 -13.67 22.26
C ASN A 374 -8.86 -14.41 23.46
N GLY A 375 -8.92 -15.75 23.39
CA GLY A 375 -9.42 -16.63 24.44
C GLY A 375 -8.33 -17.25 25.33
N LEU A 376 -7.09 -16.72 25.31
CA LEU A 376 -5.94 -17.35 25.97
C LEU A 376 -6.12 -17.45 27.49
N THR A 377 -5.83 -18.62 28.06
CA THR A 377 -5.86 -18.87 29.51
C THR A 377 -4.47 -18.95 30.14
N SER A 378 -3.44 -19.19 29.32
CA SER A 378 -2.03 -19.12 29.67
C SER A 378 -1.23 -18.55 28.49
N LEU A 379 0.04 -18.20 28.74
CA LEU A 379 0.98 -17.77 27.71
C LEU A 379 1.92 -18.91 27.27
N VAL A 380 1.67 -20.15 27.70
CA VAL A 380 2.48 -21.31 27.28
C VAL A 380 2.48 -21.41 25.76
N GLY A 381 3.68 -21.54 25.19
CA GLY A 381 3.91 -21.52 23.74
C GLY A 381 4.31 -20.16 23.18
N SER A 382 4.30 -19.08 23.97
CA SER A 382 4.81 -17.76 23.53
C SER A 382 6.25 -17.84 23.01
N PRO A 383 6.67 -16.88 22.16
CA PRO A 383 8.08 -16.74 21.79
C PRO A 383 9.00 -16.64 23.01
N GLU A 384 10.20 -17.20 22.92
CA GLU A 384 11.19 -17.11 24.00
C GLU A 384 11.71 -15.68 24.17
N VAL A 385 11.86 -14.97 23.05
CA VAL A 385 12.40 -13.60 22.97
C VAL A 385 11.54 -12.77 22.01
N VAL A 386 11.17 -11.57 22.47
CA VAL A 386 10.48 -10.56 21.68
C VAL A 386 11.28 -9.26 21.73
N GLY A 387 11.77 -8.80 20.57
CA GLY A 387 12.60 -7.60 20.51
C GLY A 387 11.83 -6.29 20.71
N GLY A 388 10.55 -6.27 20.32
CA GLY A 388 9.63 -5.14 20.51
C GLY A 388 8.65 -5.36 21.67
N ASN A 389 7.41 -4.95 21.45
CA ASN A 389 6.31 -5.05 22.40
C ASN A 389 5.73 -6.47 22.44
N PHE A 390 5.36 -6.94 23.62
CA PHE A 390 4.53 -8.12 23.80
C PHE A 390 3.15 -7.70 24.33
N SER A 391 2.13 -7.88 23.49
CA SER A 391 0.77 -7.46 23.79
C SER A 391 -0.16 -8.68 23.87
N CYS A 392 -0.65 -8.96 25.08
CA CYS A 392 -1.59 -10.05 25.37
C CYS A 392 -2.82 -9.58 26.16
N ALA A 393 -3.10 -8.28 26.12
CA ALA A 393 -4.25 -7.67 26.79
C ALA A 393 -5.60 -8.21 26.29
N GLY A 394 -6.64 -8.13 27.14
CA GLY A 394 -7.99 -8.53 26.73
C GLY A 394 -8.20 -10.05 26.60
N ASN A 395 -7.36 -10.86 27.25
CA ASN A 395 -7.44 -12.32 27.25
C ASN A 395 -8.10 -12.87 28.54
N LYS A 396 -8.17 -14.19 28.68
CA LYS A 396 -8.71 -14.88 29.87
C LYS A 396 -7.60 -15.40 30.80
N LEU A 397 -6.43 -14.78 30.76
CA LEU A 397 -5.25 -15.17 31.53
C LEU A 397 -5.53 -15.10 33.03
N THR A 398 -5.07 -16.12 33.78
CA THR A 398 -5.12 -16.15 35.26
C THR A 398 -3.73 -15.96 35.89
N SER A 399 -2.67 -16.22 35.11
CA SER A 399 -1.27 -15.90 35.39
C SER A 399 -0.54 -15.60 34.07
N LEU A 400 0.69 -15.11 34.15
CA LEU A 400 1.62 -14.87 33.04
C LEU A 400 2.60 -16.04 32.85
N SER A 401 2.27 -17.24 33.33
CA SER A 401 3.08 -18.42 33.10
C SER A 401 3.24 -18.69 31.60
N GLY A 402 4.49 -18.89 31.15
CA GLY A 402 4.85 -19.07 29.76
C GLY A 402 5.11 -17.77 28.98
N SER A 403 5.11 -16.59 29.63
CA SER A 403 5.50 -15.34 28.97
C SER A 403 6.94 -15.39 28.44
N PRO A 404 7.30 -14.55 27.45
CA PRO A 404 8.68 -14.47 26.95
C PRO A 404 9.68 -14.18 28.06
N LYS A 405 10.89 -14.73 27.96
CA LYS A 405 11.96 -14.51 28.96
C LYS A 405 12.47 -13.07 28.94
N GLU A 406 12.58 -12.51 27.74
CA GLU A 406 13.02 -11.14 27.49
C GLU A 406 12.07 -10.44 26.52
N ILE A 407 11.69 -9.21 26.89
CA ILE A 407 10.86 -8.32 26.08
C ILE A 407 11.62 -6.99 25.96
N GLY A 408 12.01 -6.60 24.75
CA GLY A 408 12.77 -5.38 24.51
C GLY A 408 11.95 -4.10 24.62
N GLY A 409 10.65 -4.15 24.30
CA GLY A 409 9.69 -3.06 24.40
C GLY A 409 8.74 -3.18 25.59
N ASN A 410 7.49 -2.80 25.37
CA ASN A 410 6.44 -2.82 26.38
C ASN A 410 5.85 -4.22 26.57
N PHE A 411 5.49 -4.57 27.79
CA PHE A 411 4.69 -5.77 28.09
C PHE A 411 3.31 -5.34 28.59
N ASN A 412 2.30 -5.52 27.73
CA ASN A 412 0.90 -5.22 28.06
C ASN A 412 0.08 -6.50 28.28
N CYS A 413 -0.26 -6.76 29.55
CA CYS A 413 -1.12 -7.86 29.99
C CYS A 413 -2.41 -7.35 30.68
N SER A 414 -2.82 -6.13 30.36
CA SER A 414 -3.99 -5.49 30.97
C SER A 414 -5.32 -6.16 30.59
N SER A 415 -6.37 -5.85 31.34
CA SER A 415 -7.76 -6.25 31.03
C SER A 415 -7.92 -7.76 30.85
N SER A 416 -7.36 -8.54 31.77
CA SER A 416 -7.46 -10.01 31.77
C SER A 416 -8.14 -10.50 33.07
N ASN A 417 -7.83 -11.70 33.56
CA ASN A 417 -8.34 -12.25 34.82
C ASN A 417 -7.19 -12.61 35.79
N LEU A 418 -6.05 -11.91 35.71
CA LEU A 418 -4.87 -12.26 36.50
C LEU A 418 -5.17 -12.12 37.99
N THR A 419 -4.94 -13.19 38.75
CA THR A 419 -5.01 -13.18 40.22
C THR A 419 -3.62 -13.11 40.85
N LEU A 420 -2.61 -13.50 40.08
CA LEU A 420 -1.18 -13.39 40.34
C LEU A 420 -0.45 -13.16 39.01
N LEU A 421 0.79 -12.66 39.06
CA LEU A 421 1.58 -12.46 37.85
C LEU A 421 2.31 -13.76 37.47
N SER A 422 3.17 -14.31 38.33
CA SER A 422 4.01 -15.50 38.02
C SER A 422 4.58 -15.48 36.59
N SER A 423 5.12 -14.32 36.21
CA SER A 423 5.76 -14.10 34.93
C SER A 423 7.02 -14.94 34.80
N SER A 424 7.27 -15.46 33.60
CA SER A 424 8.58 -16.04 33.23
C SER A 424 9.54 -14.97 32.70
N THR A 425 9.08 -13.74 32.54
CA THR A 425 9.86 -12.61 32.03
C THR A 425 10.78 -12.06 33.12
N GLU A 426 12.08 -12.04 32.86
CA GLU A 426 13.06 -11.48 33.79
C GLU A 426 13.20 -9.96 33.64
N LYS A 427 13.16 -9.48 32.39
CA LYS A 427 13.39 -8.08 32.03
C LYS A 427 12.38 -7.60 30.98
N VAL A 428 11.88 -6.39 31.21
CA VAL A 428 11.08 -5.61 30.25
C VAL A 428 11.82 -4.30 29.95
N GLY A 429 12.14 -4.04 28.69
CA GLY A 429 12.88 -2.85 28.27
C GLY A 429 12.04 -1.56 28.18
N GLY A 430 10.71 -1.69 28.09
CA GLY A 430 9.76 -0.59 28.13
C GLY A 430 8.85 -0.62 29.37
N ASP A 431 7.59 -0.28 29.16
CA ASP A 431 6.56 -0.23 30.19
C ASP A 431 5.98 -1.62 30.46
N PHE A 432 5.71 -1.93 31.73
CA PHE A 432 4.95 -3.11 32.15
C PHE A 432 3.56 -2.68 32.63
N ASN A 433 2.51 -3.11 31.92
CA ASN A 433 1.12 -2.78 32.24
C ASN A 433 0.30 -4.05 32.58
N CYS A 434 -0.06 -4.18 33.85
CA CYS A 434 -0.93 -5.24 34.38
C CYS A 434 -2.27 -4.68 34.93
N SER A 435 -2.68 -3.52 34.44
CA SER A 435 -3.91 -2.84 34.90
C SER A 435 -5.19 -3.61 34.56
N PHE A 436 -6.29 -3.31 35.26
CA PHE A 436 -7.60 -3.93 35.03
C PHE A 436 -7.57 -5.46 35.16
N ASN A 437 -7.05 -5.94 36.30
CA ASN A 437 -6.96 -7.36 36.64
C ASN A 437 -7.55 -7.60 38.05
N LYS A 438 -7.32 -8.78 38.62
CA LYS A 438 -7.81 -9.20 39.94
C LYS A 438 -6.65 -9.49 40.90
N LEU A 439 -5.48 -8.87 40.68
CA LEU A 439 -4.27 -9.09 41.46
C LEU A 439 -4.49 -8.67 42.92
N THR A 440 -4.03 -9.48 43.88
CA THR A 440 -4.02 -9.13 45.32
C THR A 440 -2.62 -8.78 45.83
N SER A 441 -1.58 -9.21 45.11
CA SER A 441 -0.19 -8.81 45.27
C SER A 441 0.49 -8.73 43.89
N LEU A 442 1.74 -8.27 43.86
CA LEU A 442 2.55 -8.20 42.64
C LEU A 442 3.49 -9.41 42.51
N SER A 443 3.26 -10.48 43.29
CA SER A 443 4.09 -11.68 43.29
C SER A 443 4.29 -12.26 41.88
N GLY A 444 5.56 -12.44 41.52
CA GLY A 444 5.96 -12.91 40.18
C GLY A 444 5.95 -11.82 39.10
N SER A 445 6.06 -10.54 39.47
CA SER A 445 6.40 -9.48 38.51
C SER A 445 7.78 -9.73 37.88
N PRO A 446 8.06 -9.16 36.69
CA PRO A 446 9.43 -9.10 36.18
C PRO A 446 10.36 -8.43 37.20
N LYS A 447 11.61 -8.90 37.28
CA LYS A 447 12.59 -8.35 38.23
C LYS A 447 12.96 -6.92 37.88
N LYS A 448 13.06 -6.62 36.58
CA LYS A 448 13.47 -5.31 36.07
C LYS A 448 12.53 -4.81 34.98
N VAL A 449 12.08 -3.58 35.15
CA VAL A 449 11.30 -2.82 34.17
C VAL A 449 12.02 -1.50 33.91
N ASP A 450 12.53 -1.30 32.70
CA ASP A 450 13.28 -0.08 32.36
C ASP A 450 12.36 1.14 32.17
N GLY A 451 11.09 0.93 31.82
CA GLY A 451 10.05 1.97 31.74
C GLY A 451 9.16 2.07 32.98
N LYS A 452 7.87 2.38 32.76
CA LYS A 452 6.85 2.52 33.81
C LYS A 452 6.32 1.16 34.27
N PHE A 453 5.98 1.08 35.54
CA PHE A 453 5.21 -0.04 36.10
C PHE A 453 3.78 0.41 36.41
N ILE A 454 2.79 -0.17 35.73
CA ILE A 454 1.39 0.30 35.76
C ILE A 454 0.49 -0.85 36.23
N CYS A 455 -0.07 -0.72 37.43
CA CYS A 455 -0.90 -1.74 38.09
C CYS A 455 -2.22 -1.17 38.63
N VAL A 456 -2.87 -0.32 37.83
CA VAL A 456 -4.09 0.41 38.19
C VAL A 456 -5.33 -0.50 38.07
N TYR A 457 -6.36 -0.24 38.87
CA TYR A 457 -7.63 -1.00 38.81
C TYR A 457 -7.41 -2.50 39.05
N ASN A 458 -6.87 -2.82 40.23
CA ASN A 458 -6.68 -4.18 40.73
C ASN A 458 -7.28 -4.33 42.14
N ASN A 459 -7.11 -5.50 42.75
CA ASN A 459 -7.52 -5.79 44.12
C ASN A 459 -6.33 -5.86 45.08
N LEU A 460 -5.27 -5.08 44.83
CA LEU A 460 -4.01 -5.18 45.58
C LEU A 460 -4.23 -4.80 47.04
N THR A 461 -3.90 -5.73 47.94
CA THR A 461 -3.84 -5.48 49.40
C THR A 461 -2.41 -5.22 49.86
N SER A 462 -1.41 -5.58 49.05
CA SER A 462 0.02 -5.40 49.27
C SER A 462 0.77 -5.19 47.94
N LEU A 463 1.92 -4.50 47.99
CA LEU A 463 2.88 -4.38 46.88
C LEU A 463 4.02 -5.41 46.96
N VAL A 464 3.89 -6.43 47.80
CA VAL A 464 4.84 -7.56 47.83
C VAL A 464 4.94 -8.18 46.43
N GLY A 465 6.18 -8.40 45.99
CA GLY A 465 6.50 -8.91 44.66
C GLY A 465 6.69 -7.84 43.59
N SER A 466 6.68 -6.54 43.93
CA SER A 466 7.10 -5.46 43.02
C SER A 466 8.47 -5.75 42.38
N PRO A 467 8.72 -5.24 41.16
CA PRO A 467 10.05 -5.33 40.54
C PRO A 467 11.14 -4.74 41.42
N GLU A 468 12.34 -5.33 41.39
CA GLU A 468 13.51 -4.79 42.08
C GLU A 468 13.91 -3.42 41.52
N VAL A 469 13.71 -3.20 40.22
CA VAL A 469 14.01 -1.93 39.55
C VAL A 469 12.87 -1.53 38.62
N VAL A 470 12.39 -0.29 38.81
CA VAL A 470 11.48 0.41 37.89
C VAL A 470 12.17 1.70 37.43
N GLY A 471 12.49 1.79 36.15
CA GLY A 471 13.23 2.92 35.58
C GLY A 471 12.39 4.18 35.38
N GLY A 472 11.08 4.03 35.22
CA GLY A 472 10.11 5.13 35.13
C GLY A 472 9.22 5.27 36.36
N ASP A 473 7.99 5.72 36.14
CA ASP A 473 6.99 5.89 37.20
C ASP A 473 6.40 4.55 37.65
N PHE A 474 6.08 4.45 38.94
CA PHE A 474 5.29 3.38 39.52
C PHE A 474 3.86 3.88 39.76
N THR A 475 2.89 3.36 39.02
CA THR A 475 1.50 3.82 39.03
C THR A 475 0.56 2.75 39.60
N CYS A 476 -0.09 3.03 40.73
CA CYS A 476 -0.81 2.04 41.54
C CYS A 476 -2.13 2.55 42.17
N PHE A 477 -2.81 3.49 41.51
CA PHE A 477 -4.10 4.00 42.00
C PHE A 477 -5.27 3.02 41.76
N LYS A 478 -6.40 3.26 42.45
CA LYS A 478 -7.64 2.47 42.35
C LYS A 478 -7.44 0.98 42.67
N ASN A 479 -6.85 0.72 43.83
CA ASN A 479 -6.74 -0.60 44.46
C ASN A 479 -7.60 -0.68 45.74
N THR A 480 -7.52 -1.76 46.52
CA THR A 480 -8.35 -1.91 47.74
C THR A 480 -8.08 -0.85 48.80
N ARG A 481 -6.89 -0.23 48.74
CA ARG A 481 -6.52 0.96 49.50
C ARG A 481 -5.61 1.86 48.67
N GLN A 482 -5.38 3.08 49.15
CA GLN A 482 -4.31 3.92 48.65
C GLN A 482 -2.97 3.40 49.19
N PHE A 483 -1.99 3.25 48.30
CA PHE A 483 -0.63 2.89 48.65
C PHE A 483 0.26 4.12 48.68
N THR A 484 1.36 4.07 49.40
CA THR A 484 2.44 5.06 49.31
C THR A 484 3.75 4.39 48.92
N LYS A 485 4.79 5.19 48.68
CA LYS A 485 6.13 4.66 48.39
C LYS A 485 6.66 3.74 49.51
N ASP A 486 6.26 3.98 50.76
CA ASP A 486 6.69 3.20 51.92
C ASP A 486 6.09 1.80 51.96
N ASP A 487 5.04 1.53 51.17
CA ASP A 487 4.44 0.20 51.03
C ASP A 487 5.23 -0.72 50.08
N LEU A 488 6.24 -0.18 49.37
CA LEU A 488 7.10 -0.96 48.48
C LEU A 488 8.06 -1.84 49.29
N PRO A 489 8.40 -3.05 48.79
CA PRO A 489 9.48 -3.85 49.35
C PRO A 489 10.80 -3.08 49.40
N GLU A 490 11.62 -3.31 50.45
CA GLU A 490 12.90 -2.59 50.64
C GLU A 490 13.88 -2.72 49.46
N ASN A 491 13.80 -3.84 48.73
CA ASN A 491 14.63 -4.11 47.55
C ASN A 491 14.08 -3.51 46.25
N THR A 492 12.95 -2.80 46.30
CA THR A 492 12.35 -2.15 45.13
C THR A 492 12.86 -0.71 44.99
N VAL A 493 13.49 -0.41 43.85
CA VAL A 493 13.98 0.92 43.50
C VAL A 493 13.16 1.49 42.34
N VAL A 494 12.38 2.53 42.62
CA VAL A 494 11.65 3.32 41.62
C VAL A 494 12.44 4.60 41.33
N LYS A 495 12.88 4.77 40.07
CA LYS A 495 13.64 5.96 39.64
C LYS A 495 12.76 7.16 39.29
N GLY A 496 11.53 6.91 38.83
CA GLY A 496 10.52 7.95 38.58
C GLY A 496 9.68 8.26 39.81
N ASN A 497 8.45 8.71 39.58
CA ASN A 497 7.50 9.05 40.64
C ASN A 497 6.71 7.82 41.09
N PHE A 498 6.28 7.82 42.35
CA PHE A 498 5.24 6.92 42.84
C PHE A 498 3.88 7.63 42.77
N LEU A 499 2.96 7.10 41.96
CA LEU A 499 1.66 7.70 41.66
C LEU A 499 0.54 6.79 42.20
N SER A 500 -0.24 7.27 43.17
CA SER A 500 -1.16 6.46 44.00
C SER A 500 -2.55 7.03 44.22
#